data_AF-A0A2G9C893-F1
#
_entry.id   AF-A0A2G9C893-F1
#
_cell.length_a   1.000
_cell.length_b   1.000
_cell.length_c   1.000
_cell.angle_alpha   90.00
_cell.angle_beta   90.00
_cell.angle_gamma   90.00
#
_symmetry.space_group_name_H-M   'P 1'
#
loop_
_entity.id
_entity.type
_entity.pdbx_description
1 polymer ?
#
loop_
_entity_poly.entity_id
_entity_poly.type
_entity_poly.pdbx_seq_one_letter_code
_entity_poly.pdbx_strand_id
1 'polypeptide(L)'
;MKKHWMAFALCAGLGQTAAMAATYKVDFEGTLRSGTQRVDCPPESVDCAGFMQDLPLQGQSFSMSLTFEIGATPGRPGFSTVHHVSTDPNSGRSYDSRWATERYADWATNDAAAAQIPALPSASPNTFDGAAGVTHTVYTSATRSRNVRSWTDNQQVLGASEGWSLLSTEIWQDASGAGFQNFVALSGRSPFSAASADRYDDREPLAYFLDMLQQGTRCQQCVQLQWFDSTLSRNGLSSGVRVDGVGRLVSITEVAAAVPEPSTYALILAGVAAIGAVARRRGAGAALKS
;
A
#
# COMPACT_ATOMS: atom_id res chain seq x y z
N MET A 1 -3.99 39.49 52.81
CA MET A 1 -3.84 40.00 51.44
C MET A 1 -2.50 39.56 50.87
N LYS A 2 -2.50 39.12 49.60
CA LYS A 2 -1.36 38.81 48.71
C LYS A 2 -0.66 37.46 48.98
N LYS A 3 -0.37 36.60 48.00
CA LYS A 3 -0.74 36.45 46.57
C LYS A 3 -0.23 35.03 46.20
N HIS A 4 -1.11 34.11 45.82
CA HIS A 4 -0.72 32.80 45.29
C HIS A 4 -0.22 32.97 43.84
N TRP A 5 0.96 32.44 43.54
CA TRP A 5 1.43 32.28 42.16
C TRP A 5 1.29 30.81 41.78
N MET A 6 0.28 30.52 40.95
CA MET A 6 0.17 29.29 40.18
C MET A 6 1.24 29.32 39.08
N ALA A 7 2.09 28.29 39.04
CA ALA A 7 2.91 28.00 37.89
C ALA A 7 2.03 27.34 36.82
N PHE A 8 1.78 28.06 35.73
CA PHE A 8 1.24 27.48 34.51
C PHE A 8 2.30 26.56 33.90
N ALA A 9 2.05 25.25 33.95
CA ALA A 9 2.75 24.30 33.11
C ALA A 9 2.28 24.51 31.67
N LEU A 10 3.12 25.17 30.87
CA LEU A 10 3.05 25.15 29.41
C LEU A 10 3.35 23.72 28.95
N CYS A 11 2.33 22.86 28.92
CA CYS A 11 2.30 21.75 27.97
C CYS A 11 2.07 22.33 26.58
N ALA A 12 3.09 23.01 26.04
CA ALA A 12 3.15 23.27 24.62
C ALA A 12 3.20 21.90 23.94
N GLY A 13 2.19 21.63 23.13
CA GLY A 13 2.05 20.39 22.38
C GLY A 13 3.38 20.06 21.71
N LEU A 14 3.89 18.88 22.04
CA LEU A 14 4.78 18.14 21.17
C LEU A 14 3.97 17.93 19.88
N GLY A 15 4.11 18.89 18.98
CA GLY A 15 3.63 18.78 17.62
C GLY A 15 4.11 17.45 17.10
N GLN A 16 3.16 16.70 16.53
CA GLN A 16 3.40 15.51 15.73
C GLN A 16 4.70 15.72 14.97
N THR A 17 5.75 14.99 15.34
CA THR A 17 6.92 14.86 14.50
C THR A 17 6.38 14.37 13.18
N ALA A 18 6.38 15.24 12.16
CA ALA A 18 6.16 14.81 10.78
C ALA A 18 7.12 13.65 10.57
N ALA A 19 6.58 12.43 10.53
CA ALA A 19 7.38 11.26 10.26
C ALA A 19 8.03 11.53 8.92
N MET A 20 9.36 11.53 8.90
CA MET A 20 10.14 11.72 7.69
C MET A 20 9.68 10.68 6.67
N ALA A 21 9.02 11.14 5.62
CA ALA A 21 8.53 10.26 4.57
C ALA A 21 9.73 9.78 3.76
N ALA A 22 10.10 8.51 3.93
CA ALA A 22 11.12 7.85 3.13
C ALA A 22 10.45 7.26 1.88
N THR A 23 11.09 7.38 0.73
CA THR A 23 10.61 6.77 -0.52
C THR A 23 11.50 5.59 -0.89
N TYR A 24 10.89 4.43 -1.15
CA TYR A 24 11.55 3.22 -1.59
C TYR A 24 11.20 2.91 -3.03
N LYS A 25 12.21 2.60 -3.84
CA LYS A 25 12.08 2.05 -5.18
C LYS A 25 12.34 0.55 -5.14
N VAL A 26 11.46 -0.21 -5.78
CA VAL A 26 11.51 -1.66 -5.91
C VAL A 26 11.59 -2.01 -7.38
N ASP A 27 12.70 -2.64 -7.77
CA ASP A 27 12.90 -3.15 -9.13
C ASP A 27 12.52 -4.62 -9.17
N PHE A 28 11.85 -5.02 -10.25
CA PHE A 28 11.27 -6.34 -10.42
C PHE A 28 11.46 -6.83 -11.86
N GLU A 29 11.81 -8.10 -12.00
CA GLU A 29 11.91 -8.77 -13.29
C GLU A 29 11.21 -10.14 -13.24
N GLY A 30 10.71 -10.58 -14.38
CA GLY A 30 10.01 -11.86 -14.44
C GLY A 30 9.57 -12.26 -15.84
N THR A 31 8.65 -13.23 -15.87
CA THR A 31 8.00 -13.73 -17.08
C THR A 31 6.49 -13.70 -16.93
N LEU A 32 5.80 -13.27 -17.98
CA LEU A 32 4.33 -13.34 -18.04
C LEU A 32 3.88 -14.80 -18.16
N ARG A 33 2.82 -15.16 -17.43
CA ARG A 33 2.27 -16.53 -17.38
C ARG A 33 1.02 -16.68 -18.23
N SER A 34 0.13 -15.70 -18.14
CA SER A 34 -1.15 -15.70 -18.83
C SER A 34 -1.59 -14.28 -19.09
N GLY A 35 -2.36 -14.10 -20.15
CA GLY A 35 -3.09 -12.88 -20.41
C GLY A 35 -4.45 -13.24 -20.97
N THR A 36 -5.49 -12.56 -20.50
CA THR A 36 -6.84 -12.74 -21.00
C THR A 36 -7.47 -11.38 -21.25
N GLN A 37 -8.07 -11.20 -22.42
CA GLN A 37 -8.94 -10.07 -22.70
C GLN A 37 -10.40 -10.51 -22.54
N ARG A 38 -11.19 -9.70 -21.85
CA ARG A 38 -12.63 -9.86 -21.74
C ARG A 38 -13.32 -8.67 -22.38
N VAL A 39 -14.37 -8.93 -23.17
CA VAL A 39 -15.27 -7.91 -23.69
C VAL A 39 -16.71 -8.38 -23.49
N ASP A 40 -17.48 -7.64 -22.71
CA ASP A 40 -18.92 -7.88 -22.54
C ASP A 40 -19.69 -7.47 -23.79
N CYS A 41 -20.85 -8.09 -23.96
CA CYS A 41 -21.75 -7.86 -25.07
C CYS A 41 -22.72 -6.72 -24.80
N PRO A 42 -23.03 -5.87 -25.80
CA PRO A 42 -24.09 -4.88 -25.70
C PRO A 42 -25.39 -5.48 -25.16
N PRO A 43 -26.15 -4.79 -24.29
CA PRO A 43 -27.36 -5.34 -23.69
C PRO A 43 -28.43 -5.66 -24.74
N GLU A 44 -28.44 -4.93 -25.87
CA GLU A 44 -29.32 -5.17 -27.02
C GLU A 44 -28.87 -6.32 -27.94
N SER A 45 -27.72 -6.96 -27.69
CA SER A 45 -27.23 -8.03 -28.55
C SER A 45 -27.83 -9.38 -28.16
N VAL A 46 -28.74 -9.87 -28.99
CA VAL A 46 -29.42 -11.16 -28.79
C VAL A 46 -28.48 -12.35 -29.00
N ASP A 47 -27.41 -12.16 -29.79
CA ASP A 47 -26.52 -13.24 -30.27
C ASP A 47 -25.05 -13.06 -29.85
N CYS A 48 -24.74 -12.15 -28.94
CA CYS A 48 -23.38 -11.97 -28.46
C CYS A 48 -23.16 -12.75 -27.16
N ALA A 49 -22.32 -13.78 -27.24
CA ALA A 49 -21.68 -14.36 -26.07
C ALA A 49 -20.43 -13.50 -25.78
N GLY A 50 -20.31 -12.96 -24.56
CA GLY A 50 -19.14 -12.18 -24.15
C GLY A 50 -17.87 -12.89 -24.57
N PHE A 51 -16.93 -12.15 -25.14
CA PHE A 51 -15.75 -12.73 -25.73
C PHE A 51 -14.61 -12.75 -24.70
N MET A 52 -13.99 -13.92 -24.55
CA MET A 52 -12.75 -14.12 -23.81
C MET A 52 -11.66 -14.52 -24.82
N GLN A 53 -10.59 -13.74 -24.89
CA GLN A 53 -9.41 -14.05 -25.69
C GLN A 53 -8.21 -14.35 -24.82
N ASP A 54 -7.53 -15.46 -25.09
CA ASP A 54 -6.19 -15.65 -24.56
C ASP A 54 -5.20 -14.79 -25.35
N LEU A 55 -4.38 -14.04 -24.63
CA LEU A 55 -3.32 -13.21 -25.18
C LEU A 55 -2.02 -14.02 -25.23
N PRO A 56 -1.25 -13.98 -26.33
CA PRO A 56 -0.02 -14.76 -26.50
C PRO A 56 1.17 -14.14 -25.74
N LEU A 57 0.99 -13.91 -24.44
CA LEU A 57 1.95 -13.26 -23.55
C LEU A 57 2.83 -14.26 -22.80
N GLN A 58 2.47 -15.54 -22.80
CA GLN A 58 3.16 -16.57 -22.01
C GLN A 58 4.66 -16.64 -22.37
N GLY A 59 5.51 -16.59 -21.34
CA GLY A 59 6.96 -16.71 -21.47
C GLY A 59 7.67 -15.41 -21.85
N GLN A 60 6.94 -14.33 -22.16
CA GLN A 60 7.56 -13.03 -22.41
C GLN A 60 8.18 -12.48 -21.13
N SER A 61 9.46 -12.09 -21.21
CA SER A 61 10.16 -11.43 -20.11
C SER A 61 9.71 -10.00 -19.95
N PHE A 62 9.73 -9.49 -18.72
CA PHE A 62 9.47 -8.09 -18.43
C PHE A 62 10.30 -7.61 -17.25
N SER A 63 10.49 -6.29 -17.18
CA SER A 63 11.13 -5.61 -16.06
C SER A 63 10.35 -4.33 -15.76
N MET A 64 10.18 -4.00 -14.49
CA MET A 64 9.52 -2.77 -14.06
C MET A 64 10.04 -2.29 -12.71
N SER A 65 9.71 -1.05 -12.37
CA SER A 65 10.00 -0.47 -11.07
C SER A 65 8.74 0.14 -10.49
N LEU A 66 8.51 -0.05 -9.20
CA LEU A 66 7.49 0.65 -8.43
C LEU A 66 8.16 1.42 -7.28
N THR A 67 7.63 2.58 -6.96
CA THR A 67 8.02 3.40 -5.82
C THR A 67 6.88 3.55 -4.82
N PHE A 68 7.17 3.42 -3.53
CA PHE A 68 6.22 3.74 -2.48
C PHE A 68 6.86 4.66 -1.45
N GLU A 69 6.07 5.61 -0.98
CA GLU A 69 6.45 6.55 0.07
C GLU A 69 5.86 6.09 1.40
N ILE A 70 6.67 6.08 2.46
CA ILE A 70 6.19 5.71 3.80
C ILE A 70 5.25 6.78 4.33
N GLY A 71 4.06 6.37 4.72
CA GLY A 71 3.01 7.26 5.21
C GLY A 71 1.66 6.98 4.56
N ALA A 72 0.66 7.75 4.94
CA ALA A 72 -0.68 7.61 4.40
C ALA A 72 -1.32 8.98 4.23
N THR A 73 -2.19 9.10 3.22
CA THR A 73 -3.09 10.26 3.08
C THR A 73 -3.96 10.38 4.35
N PRO A 74 -4.13 11.58 4.93
CA PRO A 74 -4.99 11.78 6.08
C PRO A 74 -6.40 11.20 5.89
N GLY A 75 -6.92 10.55 6.92
CA GLY A 75 -8.24 9.90 6.90
C GLY A 75 -8.24 8.45 6.43
N ARG A 76 -7.08 7.89 6.05
CA ARG A 76 -6.95 6.46 5.73
C ARG A 76 -6.32 5.66 6.86
N PRO A 77 -6.93 4.53 7.26
CA PRO A 77 -6.40 3.73 8.37
C PRO A 77 -5.18 2.92 7.93
N GLY A 78 -4.04 3.16 8.60
CA GLY A 78 -2.81 2.39 8.42
C GLY A 78 -2.91 0.93 8.87
N PHE A 79 -4.00 0.54 9.53
CA PHE A 79 -4.26 -0.84 9.94
C PHE A 79 -5.76 -1.13 9.90
N SER A 80 -6.13 -2.32 9.43
CA SER A 80 -7.53 -2.76 9.40
C SER A 80 -7.64 -4.26 9.58
N THR A 81 -8.67 -4.70 10.30
CA THR A 81 -9.03 -6.12 10.42
C THR A 81 -10.41 -6.37 9.82
N VAL A 82 -10.55 -7.50 9.14
CA VAL A 82 -11.82 -8.00 8.61
C VAL A 82 -12.05 -9.41 9.13
N HIS A 83 -13.31 -9.75 9.42
CA HIS A 83 -13.73 -11.06 9.91
C HIS A 83 -14.97 -11.50 9.14
N HIS A 84 -14.97 -12.75 8.67
CA HIS A 84 -16.09 -13.34 7.95
C HIS A 84 -16.25 -14.82 8.31
N VAL A 85 -17.47 -15.22 8.63
CA VAL A 85 -17.83 -16.62 8.84
C VAL A 85 -18.43 -17.19 7.57
N SER A 86 -17.90 -18.33 7.12
CA SER A 86 -18.40 -19.05 5.93
C SER A 86 -18.62 -20.52 6.25
N THR A 87 -19.21 -21.25 5.32
CA THR A 87 -19.45 -22.68 5.43
C THR A 87 -18.59 -23.40 4.40
N ASP A 88 -17.84 -24.41 4.84
CA ASP A 88 -17.07 -25.26 3.94
C ASP A 88 -18.05 -26.12 3.12
N PRO A 89 -18.05 -26.02 1.78
CA PRO A 89 -19.04 -26.70 0.94
C PRO A 89 -18.91 -28.23 0.98
N ASN A 90 -17.74 -28.75 1.36
CA ASN A 90 -17.48 -30.19 1.38
C ASN A 90 -17.95 -30.84 2.69
N SER A 91 -17.66 -30.23 3.83
CA SER A 91 -17.99 -30.77 5.16
C SER A 91 -19.26 -30.19 5.76
N GLY A 92 -19.79 -29.09 5.21
CA GLY A 92 -20.91 -28.35 5.80
C GLY A 92 -20.57 -27.65 7.11
N ARG A 93 -19.31 -27.69 7.56
CA ARG A 93 -18.86 -27.07 8.81
C ARG A 93 -18.59 -25.57 8.59
N SER A 94 -18.89 -24.78 9.60
CA SER A 94 -18.61 -23.34 9.59
C SER A 94 -17.17 -23.04 9.98
N TYR A 95 -16.52 -22.15 9.25
CA TYR A 95 -15.18 -21.64 9.56
C TYR A 95 -15.18 -20.12 9.63
N ASP A 96 -14.36 -19.60 10.53
CA ASP A 96 -14.03 -18.20 10.65
C ASP A 96 -12.79 -17.89 9.79
N SER A 97 -12.87 -16.81 9.00
CA SER A 97 -11.76 -16.20 8.29
C SER A 97 -11.48 -14.81 8.84
N ARG A 98 -10.27 -14.63 9.35
CA ARG A 98 -9.76 -13.37 9.91
C ARG A 98 -8.64 -12.84 9.03
N TRP A 99 -8.73 -11.58 8.65
CA TRP A 99 -7.71 -10.86 7.91
C TRP A 99 -7.24 -9.65 8.71
N ALA A 100 -5.93 -9.44 8.77
CA ALA A 100 -5.34 -8.19 9.19
C ALA A 100 -4.56 -7.61 8.02
N THR A 101 -4.67 -6.31 7.79
CA THR A 101 -3.91 -5.57 6.77
C THR A 101 -3.26 -4.37 7.42
N GLU A 102 -1.94 -4.30 7.30
CA GLU A 102 -1.14 -3.17 7.72
C GLU A 102 -0.63 -2.44 6.47
N ARG A 103 -0.80 -1.12 6.44
CA ARG A 103 -0.43 -0.27 5.33
C ARG A 103 0.74 0.61 5.76
N TYR A 104 1.88 0.41 5.12
CA TYR A 104 3.09 1.21 5.32
C TYR A 104 3.15 2.40 4.37
N ALA A 105 2.54 2.24 3.19
CA ALA A 105 2.23 3.30 2.25
C ALA A 105 0.75 3.21 1.86
N ASP A 106 0.03 4.33 1.86
CA ASP A 106 -1.36 4.40 1.41
C ASP A 106 -1.70 5.82 0.93
N TRP A 107 -1.30 6.12 -0.30
CA TRP A 107 -1.43 7.43 -0.89
C TRP A 107 -2.54 7.46 -1.94
N ALA A 108 -3.29 8.56 -1.96
CA ALA A 108 -4.14 8.94 -3.08
C ALA A 108 -3.86 10.38 -3.50
N THR A 109 -3.80 10.59 -4.81
CA THR A 109 -3.62 11.91 -5.43
C THR A 109 -4.41 11.99 -6.73
N ASN A 110 -4.70 13.19 -7.20
CA ASN A 110 -5.27 13.43 -8.53
C ASN A 110 -4.18 13.82 -9.55
N ASP A 111 -2.91 13.75 -9.16
CA ASP A 111 -1.77 14.01 -10.04
C ASP A 111 -1.43 12.78 -10.88
N ALA A 112 -1.65 12.87 -12.19
CA ALA A 112 -1.32 11.82 -13.14
C ALA A 112 0.17 11.47 -13.17
N ALA A 113 1.06 12.41 -12.83
CA ALA A 113 2.50 12.15 -12.79
C ALA A 113 2.91 11.19 -11.67
N ALA A 114 2.03 10.95 -10.68
CA ALA A 114 2.25 9.98 -9.62
C ALA A 114 1.96 8.54 -10.04
N ALA A 115 1.36 8.32 -11.22
CA ALA A 115 1.08 6.99 -11.74
C ALA A 115 2.36 6.25 -12.08
N GLN A 116 2.46 5.00 -11.61
CA GLN A 116 3.64 4.15 -11.81
C GLN A 116 3.30 2.90 -12.60
N ILE A 117 2.25 2.97 -13.43
CA ILE A 117 1.82 1.83 -14.21
C ILE A 117 2.57 1.87 -15.54
N PRO A 118 3.39 0.86 -15.86
CA PRO A 118 4.05 0.80 -17.17
C PRO A 118 3.00 0.69 -18.30
N ALA A 119 3.43 0.71 -19.56
CA ALA A 119 2.52 0.48 -20.68
C ALA A 119 2.29 -1.02 -20.90
N LEU A 120 1.03 -1.49 -20.87
CA LEU A 120 0.69 -2.87 -21.21
C LEU A 120 0.97 -3.13 -22.69
N PRO A 121 1.48 -4.33 -23.05
CA PRO A 121 1.57 -4.75 -24.46
C PRO A 121 0.21 -4.79 -25.17
N SER A 122 -0.88 -4.93 -24.40
CA SER A 122 -2.25 -5.05 -24.87
C SER A 122 -3.18 -4.28 -23.95
N ALA A 123 -3.13 -2.94 -23.98
CA ALA A 123 -3.99 -2.10 -23.17
C ALA A 123 -5.35 -1.87 -23.85
N SER A 124 -6.44 -1.88 -23.08
CA SER A 124 -7.71 -1.33 -23.51
C SER A 124 -7.58 0.19 -23.70
N PRO A 125 -8.17 0.81 -24.74
CA PRO A 125 -8.13 2.26 -24.92
C PRO A 125 -8.77 3.00 -23.74
N ASN A 126 -8.05 3.92 -23.12
CA ASN A 126 -8.61 4.80 -22.10
C ASN A 126 -9.31 6.00 -22.75
N THR A 127 -10.62 5.87 -22.99
CA THR A 127 -11.44 6.97 -23.56
C THR A 127 -11.84 8.03 -22.54
N PHE A 128 -11.52 7.83 -21.26
CA PHE A 128 -11.86 8.74 -20.17
C PHE A 128 -10.74 9.74 -19.86
N ASP A 129 -9.53 9.50 -20.36
CA ASP A 129 -8.41 10.41 -20.19
C ASP A 129 -8.69 11.77 -20.86
N GLY A 130 -8.50 12.86 -20.10
CA GLY A 130 -8.79 14.23 -20.54
C GLY A 130 -10.27 14.55 -20.80
N ALA A 131 -11.20 13.61 -20.58
CA ALA A 131 -12.62 13.84 -20.81
C ALA A 131 -13.23 14.80 -19.76
N ALA A 132 -14.08 15.71 -20.22
CA ALA A 132 -14.70 16.70 -19.34
C ALA A 132 -15.62 16.05 -18.29
N GLY A 133 -15.47 16.45 -17.03
CA GLY A 133 -16.28 15.93 -15.92
C GLY A 133 -15.86 14.55 -15.40
N VAL A 134 -14.71 14.03 -15.86
CA VAL A 134 -14.07 12.83 -15.33
C VAL A 134 -13.11 13.20 -14.21
N THR A 135 -13.17 12.48 -13.09
CA THR A 135 -12.17 12.54 -12.04
C THR A 135 -11.08 11.51 -12.32
N HIS A 136 -9.82 11.89 -12.15
CA HIS A 136 -8.68 10.98 -12.19
C HIS A 136 -8.10 10.86 -10.79
N THR A 137 -7.89 9.64 -10.32
CA THR A 137 -7.29 9.34 -9.03
C THR A 137 -6.21 8.28 -9.21
N VAL A 138 -5.02 8.57 -8.71
CA VAL A 138 -3.92 7.63 -8.57
C VAL A 138 -3.85 7.17 -7.12
N TYR A 139 -3.77 5.86 -6.94
CA TYR A 139 -3.65 5.19 -5.64
C TYR A 139 -2.35 4.36 -5.62
N THR A 140 -1.49 4.59 -4.64
CA THR A 140 -0.31 3.75 -4.42
C THR A 140 -0.31 3.20 -3.01
N SER A 141 0.06 1.93 -2.84
CA SER A 141 0.08 1.33 -1.52
C SER A 141 1.14 0.24 -1.38
N ALA A 142 1.67 0.13 -0.16
CA ALA A 142 2.55 -0.91 0.29
C ALA A 142 1.94 -1.53 1.55
N THR A 143 1.59 -2.81 1.45
CA THR A 143 0.80 -3.50 2.48
C THR A 143 1.41 -4.82 2.87
N ARG A 144 1.21 -5.18 4.13
CA ARG A 144 1.35 -6.53 4.66
C ARG A 144 -0.03 -7.03 5.03
N SER A 145 -0.30 -8.30 4.76
CA SER A 145 -1.54 -8.94 5.19
C SER A 145 -1.27 -10.29 5.83
N ARG A 146 -2.05 -10.60 6.87
CA ARG A 146 -2.16 -11.93 7.46
C ARG A 146 -3.59 -12.42 7.29
N ASN A 147 -3.74 -13.68 6.90
CA ASN A 147 -5.02 -14.38 6.89
C ASN A 147 -4.92 -15.64 7.75
N VAL A 148 -5.90 -15.81 8.63
CA VAL A 148 -6.09 -17.03 9.41
C VAL A 148 -7.49 -17.56 9.13
N ARG A 149 -7.57 -18.88 8.94
CA ARG A 149 -8.82 -19.62 8.89
C ARG A 149 -8.85 -20.64 10.02
N SER A 150 -9.94 -20.69 10.77
CA SER A 150 -10.15 -21.63 11.88
C SER A 150 -11.59 -22.13 11.89
N TRP A 151 -11.82 -23.38 12.28
CA TRP A 151 -13.19 -23.84 12.47
C TRP A 151 -13.86 -23.10 13.62
N THR A 152 -15.16 -22.77 13.49
CA THR A 152 -15.85 -22.01 14.54
C THR A 152 -16.15 -22.83 15.79
N ASP A 153 -16.30 -24.15 15.63
CA ASP A 153 -16.71 -25.09 16.69
C ASP A 153 -15.58 -25.45 17.66
N ASN A 154 -14.36 -25.65 17.15
CA ASN A 154 -13.22 -26.12 17.94
C ASN A 154 -11.98 -25.22 17.83
N GLN A 155 -12.06 -24.11 17.09
CA GLN A 155 -10.98 -23.14 16.87
C GLN A 155 -9.70 -23.74 16.26
N GLN A 156 -9.76 -24.95 15.72
CA GLN A 156 -8.62 -25.56 15.05
C GLN A 156 -8.27 -24.76 13.79
N VAL A 157 -7.01 -24.35 13.69
CA VAL A 157 -6.48 -23.60 12.56
C VAL A 157 -6.45 -24.48 11.31
N LEU A 158 -7.16 -24.04 10.28
CA LEU A 158 -7.22 -24.64 8.95
C LEU A 158 -6.07 -24.19 8.07
N GLY A 159 -5.69 -22.93 8.21
CA GLY A 159 -4.64 -22.32 7.42
C GLY A 159 -4.28 -20.95 7.97
N ALA A 160 -3.00 -20.63 7.88
CA ALA A 160 -2.46 -19.34 8.22
C ALA A 160 -1.52 -18.93 7.09
N SER A 161 -1.59 -17.67 6.67
CA SER A 161 -0.73 -17.15 5.61
C SER A 161 -0.41 -15.69 5.84
N GLU A 162 0.77 -15.29 5.43
CA GLU A 162 1.22 -13.91 5.40
C GLU A 162 1.73 -13.57 4.01
N GLY A 163 1.56 -12.32 3.63
CA GLY A 163 2.09 -11.82 2.39
C GLY A 163 2.19 -10.31 2.39
N TRP A 164 2.71 -9.81 1.29
CA TRP A 164 2.85 -8.40 1.02
C TRP A 164 2.31 -8.07 -0.37
N SER A 165 1.95 -6.81 -0.55
CA SER A 165 1.57 -6.27 -1.84
C SER A 165 2.07 -4.84 -1.99
N LEU A 166 2.67 -4.55 -3.14
CA LEU A 166 2.98 -3.21 -3.65
C LEU A 166 2.08 -2.97 -4.84
N LEU A 167 1.34 -1.88 -4.85
CA LEU A 167 0.36 -1.64 -5.90
C LEU A 167 0.34 -0.17 -6.33
N SER A 168 0.05 0.03 -7.61
CA SER A 168 -0.30 1.32 -8.21
C SER A 168 -1.57 1.14 -9.03
N THR A 169 -2.55 2.01 -8.81
CA THR A 169 -3.83 2.00 -9.49
C THR A 169 -4.13 3.39 -10.00
N GLU A 170 -4.65 3.49 -11.21
CA GLU A 170 -5.24 4.69 -11.75
C GLU A 170 -6.72 4.45 -12.01
N ILE A 171 -7.56 5.39 -11.63
CA ILE A 171 -9.01 5.31 -11.78
C ILE A 171 -9.47 6.62 -12.41
N TRP A 172 -10.08 6.53 -13.58
CA TRP A 172 -10.84 7.58 -14.22
C TRP A 172 -12.32 7.27 -14.04
N GLN A 173 -13.09 8.20 -13.48
CA GLN A 173 -14.52 7.96 -13.25
C GLN A 173 -15.33 9.21 -13.55
N ASP A 174 -16.45 9.06 -14.26
CA ASP A 174 -17.42 10.13 -14.47
C ASP A 174 -18.55 10.09 -13.43
N ALA A 175 -19.40 11.12 -13.43
CA ALA A 175 -20.52 11.23 -12.49
C ALA A 175 -21.58 10.12 -12.62
N SER A 176 -21.60 9.37 -13.73
CA SER A 176 -22.51 8.23 -13.92
C SER A 176 -21.96 6.94 -13.33
N GLY A 177 -20.71 6.94 -12.86
CA GLY A 177 -20.00 5.77 -12.35
C GLY A 177 -19.26 4.98 -13.44
N ALA A 178 -19.42 5.36 -14.72
CA ALA A 178 -18.62 4.82 -15.81
C ALA A 178 -17.17 5.30 -15.69
N GLY A 179 -16.23 4.49 -16.16
CA GLY A 179 -14.82 4.79 -15.94
C GLY A 179 -13.86 3.81 -16.59
N PHE A 180 -12.59 4.09 -16.34
CA PHE A 180 -11.46 3.25 -16.70
C PHE A 180 -10.61 3.05 -15.45
N GLN A 181 -10.08 1.85 -15.28
CA GLN A 181 -9.15 1.52 -14.22
C GLN A 181 -7.94 0.86 -14.85
N ASN A 182 -6.76 1.28 -14.41
CA ASN A 182 -5.50 0.60 -14.69
C ASN A 182 -4.88 0.20 -13.34
N PHE A 183 -4.34 -1.00 -13.25
CA PHE A 183 -3.88 -1.56 -11.99
C PHE A 183 -2.64 -2.41 -12.23
N VAL A 184 -1.61 -2.19 -11.43
CA VAL A 184 -0.47 -3.11 -11.32
C VAL A 184 -0.21 -3.40 -9.85
N ALA A 185 0.01 -4.67 -9.53
CA ALA A 185 0.43 -5.10 -8.21
C ALA A 185 1.50 -6.18 -8.29
N LEU A 186 2.47 -6.04 -7.40
CA LEU A 186 3.45 -7.05 -7.06
C LEU A 186 3.09 -7.61 -5.70
N SER A 187 3.07 -8.93 -5.57
CA SER A 187 2.80 -9.56 -4.28
C SER A 187 3.69 -10.75 -4.02
N GLY A 188 3.97 -11.02 -2.76
CA GLY A 188 4.74 -12.18 -2.33
C GLY A 188 4.13 -12.80 -1.10
N ARG A 189 4.50 -14.06 -0.86
CA ARG A 189 4.11 -14.80 0.34
C ARG A 189 5.30 -14.96 1.26
N SER A 190 5.01 -14.94 2.54
CA SER A 190 5.99 -15.14 3.60
C SER A 190 5.52 -16.26 4.53
N PRO A 191 6.45 -17.01 5.15
CA PRO A 191 6.09 -18.03 6.11
C PRO A 191 5.34 -17.41 7.30
N PHE A 192 4.13 -17.91 7.59
CA PHE A 192 3.38 -17.57 8.79
C PHE A 192 2.78 -18.84 9.37
N SER A 193 3.18 -19.16 10.60
CA SER A 193 2.86 -20.44 11.23
C SER A 193 1.44 -20.46 11.77
N ALA A 194 0.76 -21.60 11.64
CA ALA A 194 -0.50 -21.84 12.34
C ALA A 194 -0.36 -21.71 13.87
N ALA A 195 0.83 -21.95 14.42
CA ALA A 195 1.11 -21.75 15.85
C ALA A 195 1.10 -20.26 16.27
N SER A 196 1.18 -19.34 15.30
CA SER A 196 1.12 -17.89 15.53
C SER A 196 -0.22 -17.28 15.12
N ALA A 197 -1.23 -18.11 14.82
CA ALA A 197 -2.53 -17.68 14.33
C ALA A 197 -3.25 -16.70 15.27
N ASP A 198 -3.05 -16.83 16.58
CA ASP A 198 -3.64 -15.93 17.59
C ASP A 198 -3.01 -14.52 17.57
N ARG A 199 -1.91 -14.32 16.84
CA ARG A 199 -1.18 -13.05 16.69
C ARG A 199 -1.30 -12.49 15.27
N TYR A 200 -2.40 -12.81 14.57
CA TYR A 200 -2.59 -12.40 13.18
C TYR A 200 -2.76 -10.89 13.03
N ASP A 201 -3.29 -10.21 14.05
CA ASP A 201 -3.55 -8.78 14.12
C ASP A 201 -2.43 -7.99 14.81
N ASP A 202 -1.35 -8.67 15.21
CA ASP A 202 -0.15 -8.00 15.69
C ASP A 202 0.40 -7.06 14.59
N ARG A 203 0.71 -5.84 15.03
CA ARG A 203 1.33 -4.81 14.20
C ARG A 203 2.83 -5.03 14.13
N GLU A 204 3.38 -4.89 12.94
CA GLU A 204 4.81 -5.11 12.68
C GLU A 204 5.47 -3.80 12.25
N PRO A 205 6.69 -3.50 12.71
CA PRO A 205 7.38 -2.28 12.33
C PRO A 205 7.75 -2.28 10.84
N LEU A 206 8.02 -1.10 10.28
CA LEU A 206 8.47 -0.96 8.89
C LEU A 206 9.68 -1.86 8.57
N ALA A 207 10.63 -2.00 9.50
CA ALA A 207 11.80 -2.84 9.32
C ALA A 207 11.44 -4.32 9.03
N TYR A 208 10.35 -4.83 9.64
CA TYR A 208 9.85 -6.18 9.37
C TYR A 208 9.32 -6.29 7.93
N PHE A 209 8.56 -5.28 7.48
CA PHE A 209 8.06 -5.23 6.11
C PHE A 209 9.19 -5.15 5.07
N LEU A 210 10.20 -4.33 5.33
CA LEU A 210 11.37 -4.22 4.44
C LEU A 210 12.18 -5.51 4.39
N ASP A 211 12.39 -6.20 5.52
CA ASP A 211 13.03 -7.52 5.52
C ASP A 211 12.20 -8.54 4.71
N MET A 212 10.88 -8.52 4.86
CA MET A 212 9.98 -9.36 4.09
C MET A 212 10.07 -9.11 2.57
N LEU A 213 10.17 -7.85 2.14
CA LEU A 213 10.45 -7.52 0.74
C LEU A 213 11.83 -8.05 0.33
N GLN A 214 12.86 -7.83 1.15
CA GLN A 214 14.23 -8.31 0.88
C GLN A 214 14.30 -9.83 0.71
N GLN A 215 13.50 -10.61 1.45
CA GLN A 215 13.40 -12.06 1.24
C GLN A 215 12.91 -12.41 -0.17
N GLY A 216 12.05 -11.59 -0.77
CA GLY A 216 11.58 -11.72 -2.15
C GLY A 216 12.67 -11.57 -3.21
N THR A 217 13.86 -11.03 -2.85
CA THR A 217 15.03 -10.98 -3.75
C THR A 217 15.77 -12.31 -3.84
N ARG A 218 15.54 -13.22 -2.89
CA ARG A 218 16.27 -14.49 -2.76
C ARG A 218 15.63 -15.65 -3.53
N CYS A 219 14.46 -15.43 -4.10
CA CYS A 219 13.71 -16.42 -4.87
C CYS A 219 13.68 -16.00 -6.35
N GLN A 220 13.55 -16.95 -7.29
CA GLN A 220 13.42 -16.60 -8.72
C GLN A 220 11.96 -16.43 -9.18
N GLN A 221 11.01 -17.03 -8.46
CA GLN A 221 9.60 -17.11 -8.89
C GLN A 221 8.60 -17.02 -7.72
N CYS A 222 8.92 -16.29 -6.66
CA CYS A 222 8.01 -16.14 -5.50
C CYS A 222 7.21 -14.84 -5.49
N VAL A 223 7.50 -13.93 -6.42
CA VAL A 223 6.75 -12.68 -6.57
C VAL A 223 5.76 -12.85 -7.72
N GLN A 224 4.50 -12.57 -7.45
CA GLN A 224 3.41 -12.59 -8.41
C GLN A 224 3.18 -11.18 -8.93
N LEU A 225 3.05 -11.04 -10.24
CA LEU A 225 2.56 -9.85 -10.90
C LEU A 225 1.08 -10.04 -11.21
N GLN A 226 0.28 -9.04 -10.88
CA GLN A 226 -1.05 -8.85 -11.44
C GLN A 226 -1.10 -7.50 -12.10
N TRP A 227 -1.50 -7.49 -13.36
CA TRP A 227 -1.64 -6.28 -14.12
C TRP A 227 -2.95 -6.35 -14.88
N PHE A 228 -3.84 -5.39 -14.68
CA PHE A 228 -5.05 -5.35 -15.49
C PHE A 228 -5.47 -3.92 -15.79
N ASP A 229 -6.17 -3.77 -16.91
CA ASP A 229 -7.04 -2.65 -17.16
C ASP A 229 -8.49 -3.12 -17.23
N SER A 230 -9.40 -2.20 -16.94
CA SER A 230 -10.82 -2.44 -17.12
C SER A 230 -11.53 -1.14 -17.42
N THR A 231 -12.42 -1.17 -18.38
CA THR A 231 -13.35 -0.09 -18.73
C THR A 231 -14.75 -0.52 -18.32
N LEU A 232 -15.51 0.38 -17.70
CA LEU A 232 -16.95 0.27 -17.50
C LEU A 232 -17.61 1.42 -18.25
N SER A 233 -18.38 1.12 -19.29
CA SER A 233 -19.12 2.13 -20.04
C SER A 233 -20.44 2.52 -19.37
N ARG A 234 -21.04 3.63 -19.80
CA ARG A 234 -22.32 4.15 -19.26
C ARG A 234 -23.51 3.21 -19.46
N ASN A 235 -23.46 2.36 -20.48
CA ASN A 235 -24.47 1.32 -20.72
C ASN A 235 -24.18 0.02 -19.94
N GLY A 236 -23.23 0.03 -19.00
CA GLY A 236 -22.93 -1.09 -18.12
C GLY A 236 -22.07 -2.18 -18.75
N LEU A 237 -21.45 -1.93 -19.91
CA LEU A 237 -20.56 -2.90 -20.54
C LEU A 237 -19.18 -2.81 -19.93
N SER A 238 -18.61 -3.97 -19.59
CA SER A 238 -17.22 -4.06 -19.16
C SER A 238 -16.33 -4.61 -20.26
N SER A 239 -15.13 -4.08 -20.37
CA SER A 239 -14.04 -4.70 -21.13
C SER A 239 -12.77 -4.54 -20.35
N GLY A 240 -11.79 -5.40 -20.58
CA GLY A 240 -10.53 -5.28 -19.88
C GLY A 240 -9.56 -6.36 -20.26
N VAL A 241 -8.30 -6.10 -19.94
CA VAL A 241 -7.22 -7.06 -20.10
C VAL A 241 -6.67 -7.36 -18.72
N ARG A 242 -6.46 -8.65 -18.43
CA ARG A 242 -5.74 -9.11 -17.26
C ARG A 242 -4.51 -9.88 -17.71
N VAL A 243 -3.38 -9.57 -17.10
CA VAL A 243 -2.10 -10.22 -17.28
C VAL A 243 -1.58 -10.65 -15.93
N ASP A 244 -1.21 -11.91 -15.80
CA ASP A 244 -0.57 -12.46 -14.62
C ASP A 244 0.87 -12.87 -14.96
N GLY A 245 1.79 -12.62 -14.04
CA GLY A 245 3.20 -12.92 -14.21
C GLY A 245 3.84 -13.45 -12.94
N VAL A 246 5.08 -13.89 -13.07
CA VAL A 246 5.90 -14.36 -11.94
C VAL A 246 7.32 -13.88 -12.11
N GLY A 247 8.01 -13.62 -11.01
CA GLY A 247 9.42 -13.29 -11.06
C GLY A 247 10.04 -13.14 -9.68
N ARG A 248 11.00 -12.22 -9.61
CA ARG A 248 11.76 -11.88 -8.40
C ARG A 248 11.96 -10.38 -8.24
N LEU A 249 12.06 -9.94 -7.01
CA LEU A 249 12.60 -8.61 -6.74
C LEU A 249 14.10 -8.59 -7.08
N VAL A 250 14.54 -7.55 -7.77
CA VAL A 250 15.94 -7.35 -8.17
C VAL A 250 16.66 -6.49 -7.13
N SER A 251 16.03 -5.38 -6.75
CA SER A 251 16.58 -4.42 -5.79
C SER A 251 15.46 -3.71 -5.04
N ILE A 252 15.78 -3.30 -3.81
CA ILE A 252 14.98 -2.41 -2.99
C ILE A 252 15.93 -1.32 -2.52
N THR A 253 15.69 -0.09 -2.95
CA THR A 253 16.57 1.06 -2.69
C THR A 253 15.76 2.21 -2.13
N GLU A 254 16.23 2.80 -1.03
CA GLU A 254 15.73 4.09 -0.57
C GLU A 254 16.23 5.18 -1.52
N VAL A 255 15.31 5.91 -2.16
CA VAL A 255 15.62 6.91 -3.20
C VAL A 255 15.41 8.35 -2.73
N ALA A 256 14.70 8.53 -1.62
CA ALA A 256 14.60 9.81 -0.93
C ALA A 256 14.54 9.54 0.58
N ALA A 257 15.58 9.99 1.27
CA ALA A 257 15.55 10.17 2.72
C ALA A 257 15.22 11.64 2.98
N ALA A 258 14.27 11.94 3.87
CA ALA A 258 13.95 13.33 4.18
C ALA A 258 15.20 14.05 4.71
N VAL A 259 15.71 15.01 3.94
CA VAL A 259 16.71 15.96 4.42
C VAL A 259 15.95 16.90 5.37
N PRO A 260 16.35 17.04 6.65
CA PRO A 260 15.70 17.98 7.54
C PRO A 260 15.73 19.37 6.89
N GLU A 261 14.59 20.05 6.83
CA GLU A 261 14.56 21.41 6.30
C GLU A 261 15.53 22.30 7.09
N PRO A 262 16.14 23.34 6.49
CA PRO A 262 17.01 24.28 7.21
C PRO A 262 16.38 24.84 8.49
N SER A 263 15.05 24.96 8.52
CA SER A 263 14.24 25.36 9.68
C SER A 263 14.33 24.37 10.85
N THR A 264 14.46 23.08 10.57
CA THR A 264 14.62 22.02 11.59
C THR A 264 16.01 22.08 12.21
N TYR A 265 17.04 22.32 11.40
CA TYR A 265 18.38 22.60 11.92
C TYR A 265 18.42 23.89 12.74
N ALA A 266 17.72 24.94 12.30
CA ALA A 266 17.60 26.19 13.04
C ALA A 266 16.91 26.00 14.40
N LEU A 267 15.85 25.18 14.48
CA LEU A 267 15.18 24.85 15.72
C LEU A 267 16.05 24.02 16.68
N ILE A 268 16.78 23.04 16.16
CA ILE A 268 17.73 22.25 16.96
C ILE A 268 18.83 23.16 17.51
N LEU A 269 19.40 24.03 16.68
CA LEU A 269 20.42 25.00 17.11
C LEU A 269 19.86 26.01 18.11
N ALA A 270 18.63 26.51 17.92
CA ALA A 270 17.96 27.39 18.86
C ALA A 270 17.71 26.69 20.21
N GLY A 271 17.31 25.42 20.19
CA GLY A 271 17.13 24.60 21.39
C GLY A 271 18.44 24.42 22.16
N VAL A 272 19.53 24.07 21.47
CA VAL A 272 20.86 23.94 22.08
C VAL A 272 21.36 25.28 22.64
N ALA A 273 21.17 26.38 21.92
CA ALA A 273 21.54 27.72 22.36
C ALA A 273 20.76 28.14 23.63
N ALA A 274 19.46 27.84 23.69
CA ALA A 274 18.63 28.11 24.86
C ALA A 274 19.10 27.33 26.11
N ILE A 275 19.43 26.05 25.95
CA ILE A 275 19.98 25.21 27.04
C ILE A 275 21.33 25.77 27.50
N GLY A 276 22.22 26.13 26.58
CA GLY A 276 23.51 26.76 26.89
C GLY A 276 23.37 28.09 27.64
N ALA A 277 22.41 28.94 27.26
CA ALA A 277 22.13 30.20 27.93
C ALA A 277 21.62 30.01 29.37
N VAL A 278 20.77 29.01 29.60
CA VAL A 278 20.26 28.67 30.94
C VAL A 278 21.37 28.09 31.82
N ALA A 279 22.23 27.22 31.26
CA ALA A 279 23.38 26.67 31.99
C ALA A 279 24.37 27.77 32.42
N ARG A 280 24.66 28.73 31.52
CA ARG A 280 25.54 29.87 31.84
C ARG A 280 24.98 30.76 32.95
N ARG A 281 23.66 31.00 32.98
CA ARG A 281 23.01 31.75 34.05
C ARG A 281 23.08 31.03 35.40
N ARG A 282 22.99 29.70 35.43
CA ARG A 282 23.12 28.92 36.67
C ARG A 282 24.56 28.86 37.18
N GLY A 283 25.55 28.78 36.28
CA GLY A 283 26.98 28.85 36.65
C GLY A 283 27.39 30.21 37.21
N ALA A 284 26.89 31.31 36.65
CA ALA A 284 27.18 32.67 37.13
C ALA A 284 26.56 32.99 38.51
N GLY A 285 25.43 32.36 38.86
CA GLY A 285 24.81 32.52 40.19
C GLY A 285 25.53 31.75 41.30
N ALA A 286 26.29 30.69 40.97
CA ALA A 286 27.08 29.93 41.92
C ALA A 286 28.41 30.61 42.28
N ALA A 287 28.95 31.46 41.38
CA ALA A 287 30.21 32.18 41.58
C ALA A 287 30.08 33.47 42.42
N LEU A 288 28.87 33.90 42.78
CA LEU A 288 28.61 35.09 43.62
C LEU A 288 28.36 34.76 45.10
N LYS A 289 28.69 33.54 45.54
CA LYS A 289 28.55 33.06 46.92
C LYS A 289 29.83 32.50 47.55
N SER A 290 31.00 32.70 46.93
CA SER A 290 32.30 32.47 47.56
C SER A 290 32.88 33.76 48.08
#